data_AF-A0A840WLC7-F1
#
_entry.id   AF-A0A840WLC7-F1
#
_cell.length_a   1.000
_cell.length_b   1.000
_cell.length_c   1.000
_cell.angle_alpha   90.00
_cell.angle_beta   90.00
_cell.angle_gamma   90.00
#
_symmetry.space_group_name_H-M   'P 1'
#
loop_
_entity.id
_entity.type
_entity.pdbx_description
1 polymer ?
#
loop_
_entity_poly.entity_id
_entity_poly.type
_entity_poly.pdbx_seq_one_letter_code
_entity_poly.pdbx_strand_id
1 'polypeptide(L)'
;MSWTDYSQNVRIRELQEDLSGAYSQMARDRSRMRSELGRIRGTMEQRLDRVSATLDAFIELSDVRATLAMFDNAAIARHRTLQMLDGAALPSLDLEDVHGYWLVPAARGLHALLRDDLNQARLRFDEAAGIDLERARYFAALACALTRSEYARTLGESVSADLLPHLPEPGVQLNRGQRALWILTADGSFGDDAREHLLLSTLRLWSAESVRVPPVDEWSASPGPASGRSGGRKPSLGTGKLSTDATPQREAAAALSHLRERVAKVTALGGEDTPMETLSPDEASSDFLRDTLRLLVEEGSQEEAPLLAQANRLRAVIENSGQEGALPAWTDTVDSVGALLRRDLISESAPPHRRTFSLVLQRTAVLETAEDLMRRASAPLPEKAEANFHGVKVNITASGPDRRDVERSRQRLRDRSAPDRGERSAFWGCVAVGAGLFLLSLLTMNGVLWFLTLGAAVAAGFTFFAAERERDDIEAMIRNQSRKLDQQVDQAVQDWRKVRSEAEEHAAAARSDLAEVHKLLNP
;
A
#
# COMPACT_ATOMS: atom_id res chain seq x y z
N MET A 1 -61.79 -6.56 -53.89
CA MET A 1 -60.75 -5.67 -53.36
C MET A 1 -59.70 -5.51 -54.44
N SER A 2 -59.52 -4.29 -54.96
CA SER A 2 -58.70 -4.00 -56.16
C SER A 2 -57.20 -3.97 -55.81
N TRP A 3 -56.34 -4.45 -56.71
CA TRP A 3 -54.87 -4.41 -56.55
C TRP A 3 -54.34 -2.98 -56.36
N THR A 4 -55.04 -1.99 -56.90
CA THR A 4 -54.74 -0.56 -56.67
C THR A 4 -54.95 -0.14 -55.20
N ASP A 5 -56.01 -0.60 -54.52
CA ASP A 5 -56.23 -0.33 -53.09
C ASP A 5 -55.14 -0.95 -52.21
N TYR A 6 -54.67 -2.15 -52.59
CA TYR A 6 -53.58 -2.81 -51.89
C TYR A 6 -52.27 -2.02 -52.03
N SER A 7 -51.92 -1.59 -53.24
CA SER A 7 -50.70 -0.81 -53.49
C SER A 7 -50.73 0.58 -52.82
N GLN A 8 -51.90 1.22 -52.74
CA GLN A 8 -52.06 2.49 -52.02
C GLN A 8 -51.95 2.31 -50.51
N ASN A 9 -52.55 1.26 -49.94
CA ASN A 9 -52.42 0.96 -48.51
C ASN A 9 -50.98 0.61 -48.11
N VAL A 10 -50.23 -0.08 -48.96
CA VAL A 10 -48.79 -0.35 -48.72
C VAL A 10 -48.00 0.95 -48.70
N ARG A 11 -48.22 1.84 -49.67
CA ARG A 11 -47.49 3.12 -49.77
C ARG A 11 -47.86 4.10 -48.65
N ILE A 12 -49.11 4.10 -48.19
CA ILE A 12 -49.54 4.86 -47.01
C ILE A 12 -48.88 4.32 -45.75
N ARG A 13 -48.78 2.99 -45.61
CA ARG A 13 -48.11 2.36 -44.47
C ARG A 13 -46.61 2.68 -44.46
N GLU A 14 -45.95 2.63 -45.61
CA GLU A 14 -44.53 2.98 -45.76
C GLU A 14 -44.28 4.47 -45.46
N LEU A 15 -45.13 5.38 -45.96
CA LEU A 15 -45.07 6.81 -45.62
C LEU A 15 -45.35 7.07 -44.13
N GLN A 16 -46.25 6.30 -43.51
CA GLN A 16 -46.51 6.39 -42.06
C GLN A 16 -45.32 5.87 -41.25
N GLU A 17 -44.66 4.81 -41.72
CA GLU A 17 -43.48 4.24 -41.08
C GLU A 17 -42.29 5.20 -41.20
N ASP A 18 -42.07 5.81 -42.37
CA ASP A 18 -41.08 6.86 -42.60
C ASP A 18 -41.36 8.14 -41.80
N LEU A 19 -42.62 8.58 -41.72
CA LEU A 19 -43.02 9.70 -40.85
C LEU A 19 -42.78 9.36 -39.39
N SER A 20 -43.14 8.15 -38.94
CA SER A 20 -42.91 7.72 -37.56
C SER A 20 -41.42 7.61 -37.24
N GLY A 21 -40.61 7.16 -38.21
CA GLY A 21 -39.15 7.14 -38.16
C GLY A 21 -38.59 8.55 -38.03
N ALA A 22 -39.01 9.48 -38.90
CA ALA A 22 -38.62 10.88 -38.87
C ALA A 22 -39.04 11.59 -37.57
N TYR A 23 -40.25 11.32 -37.05
CA TYR A 23 -40.70 11.85 -35.76
C TYR A 23 -39.88 11.31 -34.59
N SER A 24 -39.55 10.02 -34.61
CA SER A 24 -38.70 9.41 -33.59
C SER A 24 -37.28 9.98 -33.62
N GLN A 25 -36.76 10.29 -34.80
CA GLN A 25 -35.45 10.90 -34.99
C GLN A 25 -35.45 12.37 -34.55
N MET A 26 -36.47 13.15 -34.92
CA MET A 26 -36.66 14.51 -34.43
C MET A 26 -36.86 14.58 -32.91
N ALA A 27 -37.52 13.59 -32.30
CA ALA A 27 -37.68 13.53 -30.85
C ALA A 27 -36.33 13.29 -30.13
N ARG A 28 -35.48 12.43 -30.70
CA ARG A 28 -34.11 12.19 -30.21
C ARG A 28 -33.20 13.41 -30.41
N ASP A 29 -33.30 14.09 -31.55
CA ASP A 29 -32.53 15.31 -31.80
C ASP A 29 -32.98 16.45 -30.88
N ARG A 30 -34.29 16.57 -30.58
CA ARG A 30 -34.79 17.55 -29.61
C ARG A 30 -34.34 17.25 -28.18
N SER A 31 -34.29 15.99 -27.75
CA SER A 31 -33.81 15.66 -26.39
C SER A 31 -32.30 15.92 -26.27
N ARG A 32 -31.53 15.64 -27.33
CA ARG A 32 -30.11 15.96 -27.42
C ARG A 32 -29.88 17.48 -27.40
N MET A 33 -30.59 18.26 -28.21
CA MET A 33 -30.49 19.73 -28.18
C MET A 33 -30.92 20.31 -26.82
N ARG A 34 -31.95 19.76 -26.17
CA ARG A 34 -32.34 20.17 -24.81
C ARG A 34 -31.25 19.86 -23.77
N SER A 35 -30.58 18.72 -23.90
CA SER A 35 -29.44 18.36 -23.04
C SER A 35 -28.23 19.26 -23.30
N GLU A 36 -27.92 19.55 -24.56
CA GLU A 36 -26.85 20.45 -24.95
C GLU A 36 -27.13 21.90 -24.52
N LEU A 37 -28.36 22.39 -24.71
CA LEU A 37 -28.79 23.71 -24.23
C LEU A 37 -28.83 23.78 -22.70
N GLY A 38 -29.26 22.73 -22.01
CA GLY A 38 -29.23 22.63 -20.56
C GLY A 38 -27.79 22.65 -20.02
N ARG A 39 -26.87 21.96 -20.69
CA ARG A 39 -25.45 21.98 -20.36
C ARG A 39 -24.83 23.36 -20.62
N ILE A 40 -25.11 23.99 -21.76
CA ILE A 40 -24.61 25.33 -22.09
C ILE A 40 -25.15 26.35 -21.08
N ARG A 41 -26.45 26.32 -20.78
CA ARG A 41 -27.07 27.20 -19.78
C ARG A 41 -26.46 27.02 -18.40
N GLY A 42 -26.33 25.77 -17.93
CA GLY A 42 -25.68 25.47 -16.66
C GLY A 42 -24.21 25.94 -16.61
N THR A 43 -23.48 25.86 -17.73
CA THR A 43 -22.10 26.38 -17.79
C THR A 43 -22.02 27.90 -17.83
N MET A 44 -23.03 28.60 -18.38
CA MET A 44 -23.07 30.06 -18.36
C MET A 44 -23.47 30.59 -16.98
N GLU A 45 -24.47 29.97 -16.34
CA GLU A 45 -24.87 30.30 -14.96
C GLU A 45 -23.68 30.10 -14.02
N GLN A 46 -22.99 28.96 -14.09
CA GLN A 46 -21.76 28.73 -13.32
C GLN A 46 -20.64 29.74 -13.61
N ARG A 47 -20.52 30.21 -14.86
CA ARG A 47 -19.51 31.24 -15.20
C ARG A 47 -19.91 32.62 -14.68
N LEU A 48 -21.19 32.97 -14.74
CA LEU A 48 -21.70 34.23 -14.19
C LEU A 48 -21.59 34.25 -12.68
N ASP A 49 -21.92 33.15 -12.00
CA ASP A 49 -21.77 33.02 -10.56
C ASP A 49 -20.29 33.16 -10.14
N ARG A 50 -19.38 32.55 -10.90
CA ARG A 50 -17.93 32.73 -10.68
C ARG A 50 -17.49 34.17 -10.90
N VAL A 51 -17.94 34.81 -11.98
CA VAL A 51 -17.58 36.22 -12.26
C VAL A 51 -18.12 37.14 -11.16
N SER A 52 -19.37 36.94 -10.72
CA SER A 52 -19.95 37.68 -9.60
C SER A 52 -19.13 37.49 -8.32
N ALA A 53 -18.83 36.23 -7.95
CA ALA A 53 -18.03 35.93 -6.76
C ALA A 53 -16.64 36.55 -6.82
N THR A 54 -15.98 36.54 -7.99
CA THR A 54 -14.67 37.21 -8.14
C THR A 54 -14.76 38.73 -8.07
N LEU A 55 -15.85 39.34 -8.55
CA LEU A 55 -16.06 40.80 -8.49
C LEU A 55 -16.37 41.24 -7.07
N ASP A 56 -17.23 40.51 -6.36
CA ASP A 56 -17.52 40.74 -4.94
C ASP A 56 -16.24 40.63 -4.11
N ALA A 57 -15.43 39.58 -4.36
CA ALA A 57 -14.14 39.41 -3.70
C ALA A 57 -13.15 40.54 -4.01
N PHE A 58 -13.17 41.10 -5.23
CA PHE A 58 -12.31 42.23 -5.59
C PHE A 58 -12.70 43.52 -4.87
N ILE A 59 -14.00 43.78 -4.72
CA ILE A 59 -14.50 44.96 -3.99
C ILE A 59 -14.14 44.84 -2.51
N GLU A 60 -14.43 43.69 -1.89
CA GLU A 60 -14.09 43.44 -0.49
C GLU A 60 -12.57 43.53 -0.26
N LEU A 61 -11.76 43.01 -1.20
CA LEU A 61 -10.30 43.13 -1.13
C LEU A 61 -9.84 44.58 -1.21
N SER A 62 -10.52 45.43 -1.98
CA SER A 62 -10.21 46.87 -2.04
C SER A 62 -10.46 47.56 -0.70
N ASP A 63 -11.57 47.22 -0.03
CA ASP A 63 -11.91 47.79 1.29
C ASP A 63 -10.92 47.31 2.36
N VAL A 64 -10.59 46.01 2.37
CA VAL A 64 -9.57 45.44 3.27
C VAL A 64 -8.19 46.05 3.01
N ARG A 65 -7.83 46.35 1.75
CA ARG A 65 -6.57 47.04 1.44
C ARG A 65 -6.55 48.48 1.95
N ALA A 66 -7.68 49.17 1.94
CA ALA A 66 -7.78 50.53 2.49
C ALA A 66 -7.60 50.54 4.02
N THR A 67 -8.10 49.52 4.72
CA THR A 67 -7.87 49.38 6.17
C THR A 67 -6.44 48.92 6.49
N LEU A 68 -5.86 48.01 5.68
CA LEU A 68 -4.46 47.58 5.82
C LEU A 68 -3.45 48.73 5.64
N ALA A 69 -3.79 49.77 4.86
CA ALA A 69 -2.96 50.96 4.72
C ALA A 69 -2.74 51.73 6.04
N MET A 70 -3.56 51.50 7.07
CA MET A 70 -3.32 52.07 8.41
C MET A 70 -2.14 51.39 9.14
N PHE A 71 -1.67 50.24 8.64
CA PHE A 71 -0.60 49.43 9.23
C PHE A 71 0.70 49.50 8.41
N ASP A 72 0.95 50.61 7.70
CA ASP A 72 2.10 50.77 6.80
C ASP A 72 3.44 50.41 7.46
N ASN A 73 3.66 50.78 8.73
CA ASN A 73 4.89 50.47 9.44
C ASN A 73 5.09 48.97 9.70
N ALA A 74 4.01 48.25 10.05
CA ALA A 74 4.06 46.80 10.21
C ALA A 74 4.28 46.11 8.85
N ALA A 75 3.61 46.60 7.80
CA ALA A 75 3.78 46.11 6.44
C ALA A 75 5.22 46.32 5.92
N ILE A 76 5.85 47.47 6.22
CA ILE A 76 7.26 47.74 5.90
C ILE A 76 8.18 46.74 6.62
N ALA A 77 7.97 46.50 7.92
CA ALA A 77 8.76 45.54 8.68
C ALA A 77 8.65 44.12 8.09
N ARG A 78 7.45 43.67 7.72
CA ARG A 78 7.24 42.39 7.01
C ARG A 78 7.97 42.36 5.68
N HIS A 79 7.79 43.38 4.85
CA HIS A 79 8.39 43.45 3.53
C HIS A 79 9.92 43.41 3.58
N ARG A 80 10.54 44.17 4.50
CA ARG A 80 12.00 44.16 4.70
C ARG A 80 12.51 42.83 5.23
N THR A 81 11.76 42.18 6.12
CA THR A 81 12.11 40.85 6.64
C THR A 81 12.08 39.81 5.54
N LEU A 82 11.01 39.78 4.73
CA LEU A 82 10.91 38.87 3.58
C LEU A 82 12.02 39.10 2.56
N GLN A 83 12.36 40.37 2.26
CA GLN A 83 13.52 40.69 1.41
C GLN A 83 14.81 40.07 1.93
N MET A 84 15.08 40.15 3.24
CA MET A 84 16.26 39.53 3.85
C MET A 84 16.23 38.00 3.76
N LEU A 85 15.06 37.37 3.96
CA LEU A 85 14.90 35.92 3.79
C LEU A 85 15.09 35.45 2.35
N ASP A 86 14.78 36.32 1.38
CA ASP A 86 15.01 36.11 -0.05
C ASP A 86 16.48 36.33 -0.46
N GLY A 87 17.35 36.68 0.49
CA GLY A 87 18.77 36.87 0.29
C GLY A 87 19.18 38.30 -0.05
N ALA A 88 18.29 39.29 0.08
CA ALA A 88 18.66 40.69 -0.14
C ALA A 88 19.58 41.19 0.99
N ALA A 89 20.78 41.63 0.63
CA ALA A 89 21.71 42.27 1.55
C ALA A 89 21.34 43.74 1.73
N LEU A 90 20.74 44.08 2.88
CA LEU A 90 20.36 45.46 3.22
C LEU A 90 21.51 46.17 3.97
N PRO A 91 22.04 47.30 3.46
CA PRO A 91 23.13 48.04 4.12
C PRO A 91 22.74 48.61 5.49
N SER A 92 21.53 49.18 5.59
CA SER A 92 20.87 49.63 6.81
C SER A 92 19.47 49.04 6.89
N LEU A 93 18.99 48.83 8.11
CA LEU A 93 17.61 48.41 8.39
C LEU A 93 16.93 49.49 9.23
N ASP A 94 16.32 50.44 8.55
CA ASP A 94 15.58 51.54 9.16
C ASP A 94 14.11 51.12 9.29
N LEU A 95 13.74 50.64 10.48
CA LEU A 95 12.37 50.27 10.84
C LEU A 95 11.89 51.14 11.99
N GLU A 96 10.74 51.80 11.80
CA GLU A 96 10.03 52.48 12.87
C GLU A 96 9.54 51.46 13.91
N ASP A 97 9.59 51.85 15.18
CA ASP A 97 9.10 51.00 16.26
C ASP A 97 7.58 50.99 16.27
N VAL A 98 6.99 49.79 16.28
CA VAL A 98 5.54 49.60 16.30
C VAL A 98 5.19 48.97 17.63
N HIS A 99 4.39 49.67 18.43
CA HIS A 99 4.07 49.24 19.78
C HIS A 99 3.43 47.84 19.79
N GLY A 100 3.99 46.95 20.60
CA GLY A 100 3.50 45.58 20.74
C GLY A 100 3.77 44.66 19.53
N TYR A 101 4.56 45.09 18.54
CA TYR A 101 4.86 44.27 17.37
C TYR A 101 6.24 43.60 17.43
N TRP A 102 6.24 42.29 17.71
CA TRP A 102 7.44 41.48 17.91
C TRP A 102 8.37 41.41 16.68
N LEU A 103 7.84 41.57 15.45
CA LEU A 103 8.63 41.38 14.24
C LEU A 103 9.71 42.47 14.06
N VAL A 104 9.48 43.70 14.56
CA VAL A 104 10.44 44.79 14.41
C VAL A 104 11.79 44.47 15.08
N PRO A 105 11.85 44.12 16.38
CA PRO A 105 13.10 43.66 16.98
C PRO A 105 13.61 42.35 16.36
N ALA A 106 12.74 41.40 15.99
CA ALA A 106 13.16 40.16 15.33
C ALA A 106 13.85 40.41 13.97
N ALA A 107 13.35 41.35 13.17
CA ALA A 107 13.94 41.74 11.89
C ALA A 107 15.33 42.39 12.08
N ARG A 108 15.49 43.22 13.12
CA ARG A 108 16.81 43.75 13.53
C ARG A 108 17.74 42.63 13.96
N GLY A 109 17.24 41.61 14.64
CA GLY A 109 17.98 40.41 15.00
C GLY A 109 18.45 39.62 13.77
N LEU A 110 17.56 39.39 12.79
CA LEU A 110 17.91 38.74 11.52
C LEU A 110 18.96 39.56 10.74
N HIS A 111 18.84 40.89 10.71
CA HIS A 111 19.82 41.75 10.05
C HIS A 111 21.21 41.64 10.69
N ALA A 112 21.28 41.62 12.03
CA ALA A 112 22.54 41.39 12.75
C ALA A 112 23.09 39.98 12.48
N LEU A 113 22.23 38.96 12.46
CA LEU A 113 22.59 37.56 12.18
C LEU A 113 23.20 37.40 10.78
N LEU A 114 22.61 38.04 9.75
CA LEU A 114 23.12 38.03 8.38
C LEU A 114 24.46 38.76 8.23
N ARG A 115 24.87 39.54 9.23
CA ARG A 115 26.16 40.26 9.30
C ARG A 115 27.18 39.57 10.23
N ASP A 116 26.93 38.33 10.62
CA ASP A 116 27.74 37.56 11.57
C ASP A 116 27.85 38.18 12.98
N ASP A 117 26.89 39.03 13.39
CA ASP A 117 26.83 39.56 14.76
C ASP A 117 25.79 38.79 15.59
N LEU A 118 26.18 37.59 16.01
CA LEU A 118 25.32 36.68 16.79
C LEU A 118 24.90 37.28 18.15
N ASN A 119 25.77 38.05 18.81
CA ASN A 119 25.46 38.63 20.12
C ASN A 119 24.38 39.69 20.01
N GLN A 120 24.47 40.57 19.00
CA GLN A 120 23.40 41.53 18.71
C GLN A 120 22.13 40.82 18.25
N ALA A 121 22.24 39.77 17.42
CA ALA A 121 21.08 39.00 17.00
C ALA A 121 20.31 38.42 18.19
N ARG A 122 21.01 37.78 19.14
CA ARG A 122 20.41 37.22 20.36
C ARG A 122 19.71 38.27 21.21
N LEU A 123 20.37 39.41 21.46
CA LEU A 123 19.76 40.51 22.22
C LEU A 123 18.43 40.97 21.60
N ARG A 124 18.38 41.08 20.28
CA ARG A 124 17.18 41.49 19.55
C ARG A 124 16.10 40.41 19.49
N PHE A 125 16.50 39.13 19.44
CA PHE A 125 15.55 38.03 19.57
C PHE A 125 14.95 37.94 20.97
N ASP A 126 15.74 38.19 22.02
CA ASP A 126 15.26 38.25 23.40
C ASP A 126 14.30 39.44 23.60
N GLU A 127 14.61 40.60 23.01
CA GLU A 127 13.71 41.76 22.98
C GLU A 127 12.37 41.40 22.30
N ALA A 128 12.40 40.72 21.16
CA ALA A 128 11.20 40.24 20.47
C ALA A 128 10.41 39.23 21.30
N ALA A 129 11.10 38.29 21.97
CA ALA A 129 10.50 37.29 22.86
C ALA A 129 9.86 37.91 24.11
N GLY A 130 10.31 39.09 24.54
CA GLY A 130 9.65 39.88 25.58
C GLY A 130 8.29 40.44 25.16
N ILE A 131 8.03 40.56 23.85
CA ILE A 131 6.75 41.04 23.29
C ILE A 131 5.84 39.86 22.96
N ASP A 132 6.32 38.91 22.16
CA ASP A 132 5.62 37.68 21.80
C ASP A 132 6.59 36.50 21.90
N LEU A 133 6.48 35.77 23.01
CA LEU A 133 7.40 34.69 23.35
C LEU A 133 7.40 33.57 22.30
N GLU A 134 6.23 33.17 21.85
CA GLU A 134 6.08 32.00 20.96
C GLU A 134 6.61 32.32 19.57
N ARG A 135 6.06 33.37 18.93
CA ARG A 135 6.42 33.72 17.55
C ARG A 135 7.88 34.12 17.42
N ALA A 136 8.39 34.93 18.35
CA ALA A 136 9.78 35.38 18.29
C ALA A 136 10.78 34.23 18.46
N ARG A 137 10.49 33.24 19.32
CA ARG A 137 11.36 32.08 19.50
C ARG A 137 11.31 31.13 18.30
N TYR A 138 10.14 30.88 17.71
CA TYR A 138 10.05 30.15 16.43
C TYR A 138 10.85 30.86 15.34
N PHE A 139 10.70 32.19 15.21
CA PHE A 139 11.44 32.98 14.25
C PHE A 139 12.95 32.87 14.47
N ALA A 140 13.43 33.07 15.69
CA ALA A 140 14.86 32.99 16.03
C ALA A 140 15.44 31.59 15.74
N ALA A 141 14.72 30.54 16.12
CA ALA A 141 15.10 29.15 15.89
C ALA A 141 15.26 28.83 14.40
N LEU A 142 14.25 29.17 13.59
CA LEU A 142 14.26 28.94 12.15
C LEU A 142 15.28 29.82 11.43
N ALA A 143 15.38 31.10 11.78
CA ALA A 143 16.32 32.05 11.18
C ALA A 143 17.77 31.63 11.45
N CYS A 144 18.11 31.23 12.67
CA CYS A 144 19.44 30.72 12.99
C CYS A 144 19.76 29.45 12.21
N ALA A 145 18.86 28.47 12.20
CA ALA A 145 19.10 27.22 11.49
C ALA A 145 19.24 27.39 9.96
N LEU A 146 18.42 28.26 9.35
CA LEU A 146 18.45 28.52 7.91
C LEU A 146 19.62 29.41 7.45
N THR A 147 20.22 30.19 8.35
CA THR A 147 21.40 31.01 8.04
C THR A 147 22.69 30.22 8.20
N ARG A 148 22.94 29.65 9.38
CA ARG A 148 24.07 28.75 9.66
C ARG A 148 23.74 27.76 10.77
N SER A 149 24.05 26.48 10.56
CA SER A 149 23.82 25.42 11.56
C SER A 149 24.55 25.67 12.89
N GLU A 150 25.68 26.38 12.88
CA GLU A 150 26.41 26.78 14.09
C GLU A 150 25.59 27.72 14.98
N TYR A 151 24.82 28.65 14.38
CA TYR A 151 24.00 29.59 15.14
C TYR A 151 22.86 28.88 15.85
N ALA A 152 22.22 27.91 15.20
CA ALA A 152 21.21 27.07 15.84
C ALA A 152 21.78 26.32 17.06
N ARG A 153 23.00 25.77 16.99
CA ARG A 153 23.63 25.11 18.15
C ARG A 153 23.87 26.06 19.32
N THR A 154 24.20 27.32 19.05
CA THR A 154 24.42 28.32 20.13
C THR A 154 23.14 28.75 20.84
N LEU A 155 21.98 28.62 20.20
CA LEU A 155 20.68 28.78 20.86
C LEU A 155 20.41 27.64 21.85
N GLY A 156 20.96 26.46 21.57
CA GLY A 156 21.04 25.32 22.48
C GLY A 156 19.70 24.61 22.76
N GLU A 157 19.78 23.65 23.69
CA GLU A 157 18.66 22.85 24.20
C GLU A 157 17.48 23.71 24.68
N SER A 158 17.73 24.87 25.30
CA SER A 158 16.69 25.69 25.92
C SER A 158 15.60 26.14 24.96
N VAL A 159 15.95 26.49 23.71
CA VAL A 159 14.94 26.96 22.75
C VAL A 159 14.09 25.79 22.24
N SER A 160 14.71 24.64 21.97
CA SER A 160 13.99 23.44 21.56
C SER A 160 13.13 22.88 22.70
N ALA A 161 13.66 22.81 23.91
CA ALA A 161 12.98 22.25 25.08
C ALA A 161 11.76 23.10 25.49
N ASP A 162 11.83 24.42 25.33
CA ASP A 162 10.70 25.30 25.67
C ASP A 162 9.58 25.22 24.62
N LEU A 163 9.92 25.16 23.32
CA LEU A 163 8.92 25.19 22.24
C LEU A 163 8.37 23.81 21.85
N LEU A 164 9.21 22.78 21.92
CA LEU A 164 8.86 21.39 21.66
C LEU A 164 9.47 20.50 22.75
N PRO A 165 8.93 20.54 23.99
CA PRO A 165 9.46 19.79 25.12
C PRO A 165 9.43 18.28 24.87
N HIS A 166 8.36 17.80 24.24
CA HIS A 166 8.14 16.40 23.89
C HIS A 166 7.24 16.32 22.65
N LEU A 167 7.28 15.18 21.94
CA LEU A 167 6.28 14.92 20.91
C LEU A 167 4.93 14.54 21.56
N PRO A 168 3.80 15.07 21.06
CA PRO A 168 2.46 14.59 21.40
C PRO A 168 2.27 13.11 21.08
N GLU A 169 1.15 12.54 21.51
CA GLU A 169 0.77 11.17 21.14
C GLU A 169 0.74 10.98 19.60
N PRO A 170 1.03 9.76 19.09
CA PRO A 170 1.06 9.46 17.66
C PRO A 170 -0.18 9.86 16.85
N GLY A 171 -1.36 9.92 17.48
CA GLY A 171 -2.62 10.31 16.84
C GLY A 171 -2.81 11.83 16.69
N VAL A 172 -2.05 12.64 17.41
CA VAL A 172 -2.17 14.10 17.42
C VAL A 172 -1.45 14.70 16.22
N GLN A 173 -2.08 15.69 15.59
CA GLN A 173 -1.48 16.45 14.50
C GLN A 173 -0.56 17.54 15.04
N LEU A 174 0.60 17.69 14.40
CA LEU A 174 1.51 18.79 14.66
C LEU A 174 1.11 20.00 13.82
N ASN A 175 1.28 21.20 14.39
CA ASN A 175 1.28 22.42 13.59
C ASN A 175 2.58 22.54 12.77
N ARG A 176 2.63 23.46 11.79
CA ARG A 176 3.83 23.62 10.94
C ARG A 176 5.07 24.00 11.76
N GLY A 177 4.91 24.86 12.76
CA GLY A 177 6.01 25.28 13.64
C GLY A 177 6.65 24.10 14.39
N GLN A 178 5.84 23.27 15.05
CA GLN A 178 6.27 22.06 15.76
C GLN A 178 6.94 21.07 14.82
N ARG A 179 6.40 20.90 13.60
CA ARG A 179 7.04 20.08 12.57
C ARG A 179 8.40 20.63 12.16
N ALA A 180 8.52 21.95 12.03
CA ALA A 180 9.78 22.60 11.70
C ALA A 180 10.83 22.40 12.81
N LEU A 181 10.42 22.54 14.08
CA LEU A 181 11.29 22.23 15.22
C LEU A 181 11.68 20.76 15.28
N TRP A 182 10.74 19.84 15.02
CA TRP A 182 11.06 18.41 14.91
C TRP A 182 12.17 18.16 13.89
N ILE A 183 12.05 18.71 12.68
CA ILE A 183 13.07 18.55 11.62
C ILE A 183 14.42 19.04 12.13
N LEU A 184 14.48 20.26 12.68
CA LEU A 184 15.72 20.86 13.16
C LEU A 184 16.36 20.07 14.32
N THR A 185 15.55 19.60 15.28
CA THR A 185 16.05 18.84 16.42
C THR A 185 16.46 17.42 16.02
N ALA A 186 15.68 16.73 15.19
CA ALA A 186 15.96 15.37 14.74
C ALA A 186 17.16 15.30 13.76
N ASP A 187 17.33 16.33 12.91
CA ASP A 187 18.50 16.48 12.04
C ASP A 187 19.75 16.97 12.82
N GLY A 188 19.59 17.38 14.08
CA GLY A 188 20.69 17.77 14.97
C GLY A 188 21.16 19.22 14.83
N SER A 189 20.37 20.10 14.21
CA SER A 189 20.70 21.52 14.04
C SER A 189 20.89 22.26 15.38
N PHE A 190 20.16 21.86 16.44
CA PHE A 190 20.32 22.43 17.80
C PHE A 190 21.38 21.72 18.64
N GLY A 191 22.04 20.69 18.11
CA GLY A 191 23.01 19.86 18.84
C GLY A 191 22.42 18.57 19.42
N ASP A 192 23.31 17.72 19.93
CA ASP A 192 22.96 16.39 20.42
C ASP A 192 22.16 16.43 21.72
N ASP A 193 22.46 17.38 22.62
CA ASP A 193 21.74 17.55 23.88
C ASP A 193 20.25 17.85 23.66
N ALA A 194 19.92 18.72 22.70
CA ALA A 194 18.53 19.02 22.33
C ALA A 194 17.80 17.79 21.78
N ARG A 195 18.52 16.98 20.98
CA ARG A 195 17.99 15.74 20.40
C ARG A 195 17.75 14.69 21.48
N GLU A 196 18.71 14.49 22.39
CA GLU A 196 18.58 13.58 23.52
C GLU A 196 17.46 14.03 24.47
N HIS A 197 17.36 15.32 24.78
CA HIS A 197 16.28 15.87 25.58
C HIS A 197 14.92 15.51 25.01
N LEU A 198 14.67 15.85 23.73
CA LEU A 198 13.41 15.57 23.05
C LEU A 198 13.10 14.07 23.01
N LEU A 199 14.11 13.23 22.81
CA LEU A 199 13.95 11.78 22.78
C LEU A 199 13.53 11.24 24.15
N LEU A 200 14.29 11.58 25.20
CA LEU A 200 14.06 11.09 26.55
C LEU A 200 12.76 11.64 27.15
N SER A 201 12.45 12.92 26.92
CA SER A 201 11.20 13.53 27.38
C SER A 201 9.98 12.86 26.72
N THR A 202 10.03 12.61 25.41
CA THR A 202 8.99 11.92 24.65
C THR A 202 8.81 10.49 25.15
N LEU A 203 9.90 9.72 25.31
CA LEU A 203 9.83 8.36 25.82
C LEU A 203 9.27 8.29 27.25
N ARG A 204 9.65 9.24 28.12
CA ARG A 204 9.11 9.34 29.48
C ARG A 204 7.60 9.61 29.47
N LEU A 205 7.14 10.56 28.65
CA LEU A 205 5.73 10.88 28.53
C LEU A 205 4.93 9.69 28.02
N TRP A 206 5.35 9.10 26.89
CA TRP A 206 4.66 7.98 26.28
C TRP A 206 4.65 6.73 27.18
N SER A 207 5.72 6.51 27.94
CA SER A 207 5.75 5.45 28.95
C SER A 207 4.80 5.71 30.11
N ALA A 208 4.65 6.96 30.57
CA ALA A 208 3.73 7.32 31.64
C ALA A 208 2.26 7.19 31.20
N GLU A 209 1.96 7.57 29.97
CA GLU A 209 0.62 7.54 29.37
C GLU A 209 0.27 6.19 28.73
N SER A 210 1.19 5.22 28.73
CA SER A 210 1.02 3.90 28.08
C SER A 210 0.64 4.00 26.60
N VAL A 211 1.21 4.99 25.91
CA VAL A 211 0.93 5.31 24.52
C VAL A 211 1.41 4.17 23.62
N ARG A 212 0.53 3.68 22.75
CA ARG A 212 0.90 2.68 21.73
C ARG A 212 1.26 3.37 20.43
N VAL A 213 2.48 3.14 19.98
CA VAL A 213 2.96 3.61 18.68
C VAL A 213 2.40 2.69 17.58
N PRO A 214 1.79 3.23 16.51
CA PRO A 214 1.21 2.42 15.45
C PRO A 214 2.29 1.59 14.73
N PRO A 215 1.96 0.36 14.27
CA PRO A 215 2.91 -0.50 13.57
C PRO A 215 3.33 0.09 12.22
N VAL A 216 4.53 -0.30 11.78
CA VAL A 216 5.13 0.10 10.51
C VAL A 216 4.98 -1.06 9.51
N ASP A 217 3.76 -1.30 9.06
CA ASP A 217 3.44 -2.45 8.20
C ASP A 217 4.31 -2.46 6.92
N GLU A 218 4.62 -1.27 6.39
CA GLU A 218 5.47 -1.02 5.22
C GLU A 218 6.92 -1.52 5.37
N TRP A 219 7.41 -1.76 6.60
CA TRP A 219 8.70 -2.40 6.86
C TRP A 219 8.66 -3.93 6.80
N SER A 220 7.52 -4.49 7.17
CA SER A 220 7.25 -5.94 7.06
C SER A 220 6.76 -6.36 5.67
N ALA A 221 6.31 -5.41 4.86
CA ALA A 221 5.98 -5.65 3.47
C ALA A 221 7.25 -6.08 2.71
N SER A 222 7.39 -7.39 2.51
CA SER A 222 8.37 -7.92 1.57
C SER A 222 8.08 -7.29 0.20
N PRO A 223 9.09 -6.85 -0.57
CA PRO A 223 8.89 -6.51 -1.96
C PRO A 223 8.41 -7.78 -2.65
N GLY A 224 7.09 -7.92 -2.75
CA GLY A 224 6.48 -9.02 -3.49
C GLY A 224 7.12 -9.04 -4.87
N PRO A 225 7.23 -10.22 -5.51
CA PRO A 225 7.59 -10.24 -6.92
C PRO A 225 6.62 -9.29 -7.61
N ALA A 226 7.15 -8.20 -8.17
CA ALA A 226 6.38 -7.21 -8.89
C ALA A 226 5.36 -7.97 -9.74
N SER A 227 4.09 -7.60 -9.64
CA SER A 227 3.03 -8.17 -10.47
C SER A 227 3.20 -7.72 -11.93
N GLY A 228 4.39 -7.90 -12.48
CA GLY A 228 4.60 -8.09 -13.90
C GLY A 228 3.76 -9.29 -14.28
N ARG A 229 2.85 -9.01 -15.22
CA ARG A 229 2.04 -9.97 -15.97
C ARG A 229 2.96 -11.01 -16.60
N SER A 230 3.47 -11.95 -15.83
CA SER A 230 4.05 -13.17 -16.38
C SER A 230 2.85 -14.08 -16.64
N GLY A 231 2.52 -14.23 -17.91
CA GLY A 231 1.73 -15.33 -18.43
C GLY A 231 2.48 -16.65 -18.22
N GLY A 232 2.83 -16.95 -16.97
CA GLY A 232 3.36 -18.22 -16.52
C GLY A 232 2.26 -19.26 -16.63
N ARG A 233 2.20 -19.86 -17.82
CA ARG A 233 1.50 -21.10 -18.15
C ARG A 233 1.29 -21.94 -16.88
N LYS A 234 0.07 -21.95 -16.34
CA LYS A 234 -0.33 -22.90 -15.29
C LYS A 234 0.12 -24.29 -15.78
N PRO A 235 0.95 -25.03 -15.02
CA PRO A 235 1.20 -26.42 -15.36
C PRO A 235 -0.16 -27.10 -15.43
N SER A 236 -0.42 -27.72 -16.57
CA SER A 236 -1.67 -28.38 -16.88
C SER A 236 -2.09 -29.33 -15.75
N LEU A 237 -3.40 -29.39 -15.50
CA LEU A 237 -4.04 -30.35 -14.62
C LEU A 237 -3.43 -31.75 -14.79
N GLY A 238 -2.69 -32.19 -13.77
CA GLY A 238 -2.18 -33.54 -13.66
C GLY A 238 -1.83 -33.82 -12.21
N THR A 239 -2.56 -34.76 -11.60
CA THR A 239 -2.12 -35.65 -10.51
C THR A 239 -1.60 -35.00 -9.20
N GLY A 240 -2.39 -35.14 -8.12
CA GLY A 240 -1.91 -35.12 -6.73
C GLY A 240 -1.42 -33.78 -6.17
N LYS A 241 -2.22 -32.70 -6.24
CA LYS A 241 -1.86 -31.44 -5.58
C LYS A 241 -2.09 -31.55 -4.06
N LEU A 242 -1.03 -31.40 -3.26
CA LEU A 242 -1.12 -31.25 -1.80
C LEU A 242 -1.96 -30.01 -1.47
N SER A 243 -2.91 -30.13 -0.54
CA SER A 243 -3.80 -29.03 -0.15
C SER A 243 -3.19 -28.04 0.85
N THR A 244 -2.02 -28.36 1.40
CA THR A 244 -1.35 -27.62 2.46
C THR A 244 -0.07 -26.99 1.93
N ASP A 245 -0.07 -25.66 1.87
CA ASP A 245 1.03 -24.86 1.36
C ASP A 245 1.68 -24.10 2.52
N ALA A 246 3.00 -24.17 2.64
CA ALA A 246 3.77 -23.46 3.67
C ALA A 246 4.07 -22.00 3.28
N THR A 247 3.42 -21.50 2.23
CA THR A 247 3.51 -20.12 1.75
C THR A 247 3.38 -19.06 2.85
N PRO A 248 2.40 -19.09 3.79
CA PRO A 248 2.30 -18.04 4.81
C PRO A 248 3.46 -18.05 5.81
N GLN A 249 4.00 -19.22 6.17
CA GLN A 249 5.19 -19.30 7.02
C GLN A 249 6.43 -18.74 6.31
N ARG A 250 6.59 -19.07 5.03
CA ARG A 250 7.70 -18.59 4.20
C ARG A 250 7.63 -17.07 3.97
N GLU A 251 6.45 -16.54 3.70
CA GLU A 251 6.24 -15.09 3.56
C GLU A 251 6.57 -14.36 4.86
N ALA A 252 6.14 -14.90 6.00
CA ALA A 252 6.45 -14.31 7.32
C ALA A 252 7.96 -14.34 7.64
N ALA A 253 8.66 -15.43 7.34
CA ALA A 253 10.11 -15.51 7.52
C ALA A 253 10.86 -14.54 6.59
N ALA A 254 10.45 -14.43 5.32
CA ALA A 254 11.04 -13.48 4.38
C ALA A 254 10.81 -12.02 4.80
N ALA A 255 9.61 -11.70 5.27
CA ALA A 255 9.27 -10.39 5.82
C ALA A 255 10.12 -10.04 7.06
N LEU A 256 10.41 -11.02 7.93
CA LEU A 256 11.26 -10.81 9.10
C LEU A 256 12.73 -10.58 8.72
N SER A 257 13.27 -11.35 7.77
CA SER A 257 14.62 -11.12 7.23
C SER A 257 14.76 -9.72 6.62
N HIS A 258 13.74 -9.27 5.88
CA HIS A 258 13.71 -7.93 5.30
C HIS A 258 13.61 -6.83 6.36
N LEU A 259 12.81 -7.06 7.41
CA LEU A 259 12.74 -6.17 8.57
C LEU A 259 14.11 -6.03 9.25
N ARG A 260 14.81 -7.15 9.47
CA ARG A 260 16.18 -7.17 10.03
C ARG A 260 17.15 -6.37 9.17
N GLU A 261 17.14 -6.56 7.85
CA GLU A 261 18.01 -5.81 6.93
C GLU A 261 17.75 -4.31 6.99
N ARG A 262 16.48 -3.87 7.07
CA ARG A 262 16.12 -2.45 7.21
C ARG A 262 16.58 -1.87 8.55
N VAL A 263 16.38 -2.60 9.64
CA VAL A 263 16.87 -2.19 10.98
C VAL A 263 18.39 -2.06 10.95
N ALA A 264 19.10 -3.06 10.43
CA ALA A 264 20.56 -3.03 10.30
C ALA A 264 21.06 -1.86 9.45
N LYS A 265 20.36 -1.54 8.34
CA LYS A 265 20.69 -0.39 7.49
C LYS A 265 20.57 0.93 8.25
N VAL A 266 19.50 1.11 9.04
CA VAL A 266 19.30 2.35 9.81
C VAL A 266 20.30 2.45 10.96
N THR A 267 20.55 1.37 11.70
CA THR A 267 21.49 1.40 12.83
C THR A 267 22.95 1.54 12.40
N ALA A 268 23.34 0.98 11.25
CA ALA A 268 24.68 1.14 10.70
C ALA A 268 24.99 2.59 10.28
N LEU A 269 23.98 3.34 9.82
CA LEU A 269 24.12 4.75 9.45
C LEU A 269 24.32 5.67 10.67
N GLY A 270 24.04 5.20 11.89
CA GLY A 270 24.26 5.93 13.14
C GLY A 270 25.61 5.66 13.80
N GLY A 271 26.52 4.92 13.17
CA GLY A 271 27.85 4.62 13.72
C GLY A 271 28.78 5.84 13.78
N GLU A 272 29.74 5.81 14.71
CA GLU A 272 30.73 6.86 15.05
C GLU A 272 31.50 7.47 13.86
N ASP A 273 31.49 6.83 12.69
CA ASP A 273 32.29 7.21 11.51
C ASP A 273 31.59 8.14 10.50
N THR A 274 30.32 8.53 10.73
CA THR A 274 29.68 9.53 9.84
C THR A 274 30.17 10.92 10.25
N PRO A 275 30.96 11.62 9.40
CA PRO A 275 31.46 12.95 9.75
C PRO A 275 30.27 13.86 10.07
N MET A 276 30.36 14.60 11.19
CA MET A 276 29.42 15.64 11.65
C MET A 276 29.19 16.80 10.64
N GLU A 277 29.66 16.65 9.40
CA GLU A 277 29.73 17.68 8.37
C GLU A 277 28.38 17.90 7.67
N THR A 278 27.39 17.01 7.84
CA THR A 278 26.02 17.17 7.30
C THR A 278 24.95 17.22 8.39
N LEU A 279 25.00 18.23 9.27
CA LEU A 279 23.91 18.59 10.20
C LEU A 279 22.93 19.61 9.61
N SER A 280 22.95 19.79 8.29
CA SER A 280 22.02 20.66 7.57
C SER A 280 20.80 19.85 7.12
N PRO A 281 19.58 20.40 7.22
CA PRO A 281 18.37 19.74 6.73
C PRO A 281 18.49 19.41 5.24
N ASP A 282 17.85 18.32 4.80
CA ASP A 282 17.76 18.00 3.37
C ASP A 282 17.01 19.09 2.59
N GLU A 283 17.13 19.11 1.26
CA GLU A 283 16.58 20.18 0.40
C GLU A 283 15.07 20.37 0.62
N ALA A 284 14.30 19.28 0.63
CA ALA A 284 12.86 19.33 0.87
C ALA A 284 12.51 19.84 2.29
N SER A 285 13.32 19.48 3.29
CA SER A 285 13.16 20.02 4.65
C SER A 285 13.51 21.50 4.72
N SER A 286 14.59 21.92 4.06
CA SER A 286 15.00 23.32 3.98
C SER A 286 13.91 24.20 3.33
N ASP A 287 13.28 23.71 2.27
CA ASP A 287 12.14 24.39 1.62
C ASP A 287 10.96 24.52 2.59
N PHE A 288 10.60 23.42 3.28
CA PHE A 288 9.53 23.45 4.28
C PHE A 288 9.81 24.44 5.42
N LEU A 289 11.06 24.51 5.89
CA LEU A 289 11.50 25.43 6.94
C LEU A 289 11.42 26.89 6.47
N ARG A 290 11.88 27.19 5.23
CA ARG A 290 11.79 28.53 4.62
C ARG A 290 10.34 28.96 4.45
N ASP A 291 9.49 28.08 3.95
CA ASP A 291 8.05 28.36 3.80
C ASP A 291 7.39 28.63 5.15
N THR A 292 7.73 27.84 6.18
CA THR A 292 7.18 28.03 7.53
C THR A 292 7.64 29.36 8.14
N LEU A 293 8.91 29.75 7.95
CA LEU A 293 9.42 31.05 8.40
C LEU A 293 8.76 32.21 7.66
N ARG A 294 8.52 32.08 6.35
CA ARG A 294 7.78 33.09 5.57
C ARG A 294 6.35 33.26 6.05
N LEU A 295 5.61 32.16 6.24
CA LEU A 295 4.23 32.20 6.74
C LEU A 295 4.13 32.86 8.12
N LEU A 296 5.12 32.64 8.99
CA LEU A 296 5.20 33.29 10.31
C LEU A 296 5.37 34.82 10.19
N VAL A 297 6.19 35.28 9.23
CA VAL A 297 6.37 36.72 8.96
C VAL A 297 5.14 37.34 8.30
N GLU A 298 4.48 36.58 7.42
CA GLU A 298 3.30 37.04 6.67
C GLU A 298 2.04 37.18 7.51
N GLU A 299 1.97 36.55 8.70
CA GLU A 299 0.80 36.63 9.60
C GLU A 299 0.46 38.07 10.03
N GLY A 300 1.46 38.96 10.17
CA GLY A 300 1.22 40.35 10.60
C GLY A 300 1.14 40.55 12.11
N SER A 301 0.82 41.78 12.51
CA SER A 301 0.54 42.11 13.92
C SER A 301 -0.80 41.52 14.36
N GLN A 302 -1.06 41.45 15.68
CA GLN A 302 -2.32 40.89 16.19
C GLN A 302 -3.57 41.60 15.64
N GLU A 303 -3.49 42.91 15.40
CA GLU A 303 -4.57 43.71 14.83
C GLU A 303 -4.66 43.57 13.30
N GLU A 304 -3.53 43.36 12.63
CA GLU A 304 -3.43 43.23 11.17
C GLU A 304 -3.78 41.81 10.68
N ALA A 305 -3.48 40.79 11.47
CA ALA A 305 -3.62 39.36 11.13
C ALA A 305 -5.01 38.96 10.59
N PRO A 306 -6.15 39.34 11.22
CA PRO A 306 -7.46 38.99 10.66
C PRO A 306 -7.71 39.64 9.30
N LEU A 307 -7.21 40.87 9.08
CA LEU A 307 -7.34 41.58 7.80
C LEU A 307 -6.47 40.94 6.72
N LEU A 308 -5.24 40.51 7.05
CA LEU A 308 -4.37 39.79 6.12
C LEU A 308 -4.94 38.41 5.76
N ALA A 309 -5.46 37.67 6.73
CA ALA A 309 -6.12 36.39 6.49
C ALA A 309 -7.34 36.55 5.56
N GLN A 310 -8.14 37.59 5.76
CA GLN A 310 -9.26 37.94 4.89
C GLN A 310 -8.77 38.33 3.49
N ALA A 311 -7.77 39.22 3.38
CA ALA A 311 -7.19 39.62 2.10
C ALA A 311 -6.63 38.43 1.31
N ASN A 312 -5.96 37.49 1.98
CA ASN A 312 -5.43 36.28 1.38
C ASN A 312 -6.53 35.34 0.89
N ARG A 313 -7.60 35.15 1.67
CA ARG A 313 -8.78 34.39 1.24
C ARG A 313 -9.43 35.00 0.00
N LEU A 314 -9.62 36.31 -0.01
CA LEU A 314 -10.22 37.03 -1.15
C LEU A 314 -9.32 36.94 -2.39
N ARG A 315 -8.01 37.07 -2.24
CA ARG A 315 -7.05 36.85 -3.34
C ARG A 315 -7.16 35.43 -3.90
N ALA A 316 -7.22 34.41 -3.04
CA ALA A 316 -7.37 33.03 -3.49
C ALA A 316 -8.69 32.79 -4.24
N VAL A 317 -9.80 33.44 -3.82
CA VAL A 317 -11.08 33.40 -4.57
C VAL A 317 -10.92 34.03 -5.96
N ILE A 318 -10.20 35.15 -6.07
CA ILE A 318 -9.94 35.82 -7.35
C ILE A 318 -9.07 34.94 -8.26
N GLU A 319 -7.99 34.37 -7.74
CA GLU A 319 -7.05 33.51 -8.48
C GLU A 319 -7.70 32.19 -8.91
N ASN A 320 -8.53 31.59 -8.06
CA ASN A 320 -9.23 30.32 -8.33
C ASN A 320 -10.59 30.50 -9.02
N SER A 321 -10.83 31.65 -9.67
CA SER A 321 -12.05 31.91 -10.45
C SER A 321 -13.35 31.69 -9.67
N GLY A 322 -13.43 32.19 -8.43
CA GLY A 322 -14.62 32.12 -7.58
C GLY A 322 -14.70 30.88 -6.68
N GLN A 323 -13.67 30.04 -6.63
CA GLN A 323 -13.59 28.93 -5.68
C GLN A 323 -12.86 29.37 -4.41
N GLU A 324 -13.45 29.07 -3.25
CA GLU A 324 -12.77 29.27 -1.96
C GLU A 324 -11.51 28.40 -1.89
N GLY A 325 -10.37 29.06 -1.68
CA GLY A 325 -9.12 28.43 -1.27
C GLY A 325 -8.55 29.22 -0.10
N ALA A 326 -8.08 28.53 0.93
CA ALA A 326 -7.32 29.17 2.00
C ALA A 326 -5.82 29.00 1.71
N LEU A 327 -5.06 30.09 1.78
CA LEU A 327 -3.61 29.97 1.86
C LEU A 327 -3.25 29.34 3.22
N PRO A 328 -2.20 28.51 3.29
CA PRO A 328 -1.81 27.87 4.53
C PRO A 328 -1.35 28.92 5.55
N ALA A 329 -1.76 28.79 6.81
CA ALA A 329 -1.21 29.53 7.94
C ALA A 329 -0.09 28.74 8.61
N TRP A 330 0.82 29.42 9.33
CA TRP A 330 1.91 28.76 10.05
C TRP A 330 1.39 27.88 11.22
N THR A 331 0.22 28.19 11.76
CA THR A 331 -0.46 27.41 12.81
C THR A 331 -1.23 26.22 12.26
N ASP A 332 -1.34 26.06 10.94
CA ASP A 332 -2.08 24.96 10.34
C ASP A 332 -1.48 23.61 10.73
N THR A 333 -2.35 22.63 10.93
CA THR A 333 -1.92 21.26 11.19
C THR A 333 -1.43 20.60 9.91
N VAL A 334 -0.42 19.74 10.03
CA VAL A 334 0.21 19.09 8.87
C VAL A 334 0.04 17.57 8.93
N ASP A 335 0.91 16.89 9.66
CA ASP A 335 0.90 15.44 9.80
C ASP A 335 0.64 15.06 11.25
N SER A 336 0.08 13.87 11.46
CA SER A 336 0.12 13.25 12.78
C SER A 336 1.54 12.82 13.12
N VAL A 337 1.86 12.81 14.42
CA VAL A 337 3.18 12.36 14.91
C VAL A 337 3.50 10.95 14.39
N GLY A 338 2.52 10.04 14.40
CA GLY A 338 2.70 8.68 13.88
C GLY A 338 2.97 8.63 12.37
N ALA A 339 2.32 9.46 11.57
CA ALA A 339 2.57 9.53 10.12
C ALA A 339 3.94 10.14 9.82
N LEU A 340 4.34 11.17 10.59
CA LEU A 340 5.65 11.80 10.49
C LEU A 340 6.78 10.82 10.82
N LEU A 341 6.70 10.13 11.96
CA LEU A 341 7.72 9.15 12.36
C LEU A 341 7.82 8.00 11.38
N ARG A 342 6.69 7.54 10.83
CA ARG A 342 6.66 6.52 9.79
C ARG A 342 7.35 6.99 8.52
N ARG A 343 6.97 8.18 8.01
CA ARG A 343 7.58 8.74 6.79
C ARG A 343 9.09 8.89 6.96
N ASP A 344 9.50 9.47 8.08
CA ASP A 344 10.90 9.77 8.33
C ASP A 344 11.72 8.50 8.52
N LEU A 345 11.14 7.43 9.09
CA LEU A 345 11.79 6.12 9.19
C LEU A 345 11.95 5.42 7.82
N ILE A 346 10.96 5.54 6.94
CA ILE A 346 10.88 4.80 5.66
C ILE A 346 11.62 5.53 4.54
N SER A 347 11.59 6.85 4.53
CA SER A 347 12.17 7.63 3.45
C SER A 347 13.67 7.42 3.36
N GLU A 348 14.16 6.95 2.21
CA GLU A 348 15.59 6.82 1.95
C GLU A 348 16.28 8.17 1.77
N SER A 349 15.53 9.22 1.44
CA SER A 349 16.04 10.59 1.33
C SER A 349 16.14 11.30 2.68
N ALA A 350 15.57 10.74 3.75
CA ALA A 350 15.67 11.35 5.07
C ALA A 350 17.09 11.22 5.64
N PRO A 351 17.61 12.26 6.33
CA PRO A 351 18.92 12.20 6.98
C PRO A 351 19.05 11.01 7.95
N PRO A 352 20.24 10.38 8.03
CA PRO A 352 20.52 9.26 8.93
C PRO A 352 20.09 9.47 10.39
N HIS A 353 20.34 10.65 10.94
CA HIS A 353 20.04 10.97 12.34
C HIS A 353 18.53 10.98 12.59
N ARG A 354 17.74 11.58 11.69
CA ARG A 354 16.27 11.60 11.77
C ARG A 354 15.68 10.20 11.66
N ARG A 355 16.20 9.37 10.75
CA ARG A 355 15.80 7.96 10.62
C ARG A 355 16.08 7.16 11.89
N THR A 356 17.26 7.35 12.46
CA THR A 356 17.68 6.69 13.71
C THR A 356 16.80 7.15 14.88
N PHE A 357 16.53 8.45 14.98
CA PHE A 357 15.62 9.00 15.99
C PHE A 357 14.22 8.38 15.88
N SER A 358 13.65 8.36 14.67
CA SER A 358 12.35 7.77 14.42
C SER A 358 12.33 6.26 14.73
N LEU A 359 13.44 5.55 14.51
CA LEU A 359 13.57 4.14 14.87
C LEU A 359 13.54 3.94 16.39
N VAL A 360 14.24 4.77 17.16
CA VAL A 360 14.25 4.66 18.63
C VAL A 360 12.86 4.90 19.21
N LEU A 361 12.12 5.89 18.71
CA LEU A 361 10.73 6.12 19.15
C LEU A 361 9.75 5.01 18.73
N GLN A 362 9.97 4.37 17.57
CA GLN A 362 9.11 3.28 17.06
C GLN A 362 9.60 1.89 17.46
N ARG A 363 10.63 1.82 18.28
CA ARG A 363 11.34 0.59 18.65
C ARG A 363 10.40 -0.51 19.15
N THR A 364 9.49 -0.18 20.06
CA THR A 364 8.52 -1.15 20.61
C THR A 364 7.60 -1.71 19.52
N ALA A 365 7.08 -0.85 18.64
CA ALA A 365 6.22 -1.28 17.54
C ALA A 365 6.97 -2.16 16.52
N VAL A 366 8.24 -1.86 16.25
CA VAL A 366 9.10 -2.70 15.39
C VAL A 366 9.34 -4.07 16.01
N LEU A 367 9.60 -4.15 17.32
CA LEU A 367 9.77 -5.41 18.04
C LEU A 367 8.48 -6.23 18.05
N GLU A 368 7.34 -5.63 18.36
CA GLU A 368 6.03 -6.31 18.31
C GLU A 368 5.75 -6.87 16.90
N THR A 369 6.05 -6.10 15.86
CA THR A 369 5.92 -6.56 14.46
C THR A 369 6.85 -7.75 14.17
N ALA A 370 8.10 -7.71 14.65
CA ALA A 370 9.06 -8.79 14.49
C ALA A 370 8.62 -10.07 15.22
N GLU A 371 8.09 -9.93 16.44
CA GLU A 371 7.53 -11.03 17.23
C GLU A 371 6.30 -11.64 16.53
N ASP A 372 5.42 -10.82 15.96
CA ASP A 372 4.25 -11.27 15.18
C ASP A 372 4.63 -12.04 13.93
N LEU A 373 5.69 -11.60 13.23
CA LEU A 373 6.24 -12.31 12.08
C LEU A 373 6.87 -13.64 12.50
N MET A 374 7.63 -13.67 13.59
CA MET A 374 8.22 -14.90 14.12
C MET A 374 7.13 -15.90 14.55
N ARG A 375 6.07 -15.44 15.22
CA ARG A 375 4.92 -16.27 15.60
C ARG A 375 4.24 -16.88 14.37
N ARG A 376 4.07 -16.12 13.29
CA ARG A 376 3.51 -16.62 12.02
C ARG A 376 4.44 -17.59 11.30
N ALA A 377 5.74 -17.30 11.26
CA ALA A 377 6.75 -18.16 10.65
C ALA A 377 6.90 -19.50 11.40
N SER A 378 6.75 -19.48 12.72
CA SER A 378 6.85 -20.66 13.59
C SER A 378 5.51 -21.39 13.80
N ALA A 379 4.44 -20.99 13.12
CA ALA A 379 3.14 -21.62 13.28
C ALA A 379 3.20 -23.10 12.84
N PRO A 380 2.73 -24.04 13.68
CA PRO A 380 2.86 -25.46 13.39
C PRO A 380 2.12 -25.82 12.10
N LEU A 381 2.83 -26.52 11.20
CA LEU A 381 2.19 -27.15 10.05
C LEU A 381 1.21 -28.23 10.52
N PRO A 382 0.08 -28.43 9.81
CA PRO A 382 -0.83 -29.52 10.12
C PRO A 382 -0.11 -30.87 9.98
N GLU A 383 -0.29 -31.79 10.93
CA GLU A 383 0.39 -33.09 10.92
C GLU A 383 0.05 -33.97 9.71
N LYS A 384 -1.06 -33.65 9.03
CA LYS A 384 -1.64 -34.40 7.93
C LYS A 384 -1.86 -33.47 6.73
N ALA A 385 -1.37 -33.90 5.57
CA ALA A 385 -1.68 -33.27 4.29
C ALA A 385 -2.66 -34.14 3.51
N GLU A 386 -3.69 -33.54 2.91
CA GLU A 386 -4.61 -34.26 2.03
C GLU A 386 -4.11 -34.18 0.59
N ALA A 387 -3.96 -35.32 -0.06
CA ALA A 387 -3.72 -35.42 -1.50
C ALA A 387 -4.84 -36.22 -2.16
N ASN A 388 -5.36 -35.74 -3.30
CA ASN A 388 -6.46 -36.42 -4.01
C ASN A 388 -5.90 -37.29 -5.15
N PHE A 389 -6.11 -38.60 -5.05
CA PHE A 389 -5.74 -39.57 -6.07
C PHE A 389 -6.98 -40.30 -6.59
N HIS A 390 -7.25 -40.19 -7.89
CA HIS A 390 -8.41 -40.81 -8.56
C HIS A 390 -9.79 -40.56 -7.92
N GLY A 391 -9.95 -39.46 -7.17
CA GLY A 391 -11.18 -39.09 -6.46
C GLY A 391 -11.25 -39.63 -5.02
N VAL A 392 -10.17 -40.24 -4.51
CA VAL A 392 -10.00 -40.60 -3.10
C VAL A 392 -9.00 -39.64 -2.47
N LYS A 393 -9.40 -39.02 -1.36
CA LYS A 393 -8.48 -38.26 -0.50
C LYS A 393 -7.60 -39.25 0.27
N VAL A 394 -6.30 -39.12 0.13
CA VAL A 394 -5.28 -39.86 0.86
C VAL A 394 -4.62 -38.92 1.85
N ASN A 395 -4.68 -39.26 3.13
CA ASN A 395 -3.97 -38.53 4.17
C ASN A 395 -2.48 -38.92 4.15
N ILE A 396 -1.61 -37.94 4.01
CA ILE A 396 -0.16 -38.07 4.02
C ILE A 396 0.36 -37.53 5.35
N THR A 397 1.13 -38.35 6.06
CA THR A 397 1.82 -37.98 7.31
C THR A 397 3.33 -38.02 7.11
N ALA A 398 4.10 -37.48 8.07
CA ALA A 398 5.57 -37.57 8.03
C ALA A 398 6.09 -39.02 8.01
N SER A 399 5.37 -39.93 8.68
CA SER A 399 5.63 -41.38 8.69
C SER A 399 5.23 -42.12 7.41
N GLY A 400 4.50 -41.46 6.50
CA GLY A 400 4.02 -42.05 5.25
C GLY A 400 2.52 -41.87 5.02
N PRO A 401 1.97 -42.43 3.94
CA PRO A 401 0.55 -42.34 3.62
C PRO A 401 -0.28 -43.24 4.55
N ASP A 402 -1.51 -42.84 4.85
CA ASP A 402 -2.46 -43.73 5.53
C ASP A 402 -2.76 -44.94 4.63
N ARG A 403 -2.32 -46.12 5.07
CA ARG A 403 -2.49 -47.38 4.35
C ARG A 403 -3.95 -47.63 3.98
N ARG A 404 -4.90 -47.24 4.84
CA ARG A 404 -6.33 -47.46 4.61
C ARG A 404 -6.86 -46.62 3.44
N ASP A 405 -6.36 -45.40 3.26
CA ASP A 405 -6.79 -44.50 2.19
C ASP A 405 -6.15 -44.91 0.86
N VAL A 406 -4.88 -45.36 0.88
CA VAL A 406 -4.21 -45.93 -0.31
C VAL A 406 -4.94 -47.20 -0.77
N GLU A 407 -5.32 -48.08 0.15
CA GLU A 407 -6.08 -49.30 -0.17
C GLU A 407 -7.45 -48.98 -0.80
N ARG A 408 -8.16 -47.97 -0.26
CA ARG A 408 -9.43 -47.48 -0.85
C ARG A 408 -9.25 -46.93 -2.26
N SER A 409 -8.14 -46.22 -2.53
CA SER A 409 -7.84 -45.72 -3.88
C SER A 409 -7.56 -46.86 -4.86
N ARG A 410 -6.82 -47.89 -4.44
CA ARG A 410 -6.58 -49.12 -5.22
C ARG A 410 -7.88 -49.87 -5.51
N GLN A 411 -8.78 -49.97 -4.52
CA GLN A 411 -10.05 -50.66 -4.70
C GLN A 411 -10.96 -49.93 -5.70
N ARG A 412 -11.07 -48.60 -5.62
CA ARG A 412 -11.78 -47.81 -6.63
C ARG A 412 -11.18 -47.92 -8.04
N LEU A 413 -9.85 -48.06 -8.14
CA LEU A 413 -9.19 -48.29 -9.43
C LEU A 413 -9.58 -49.65 -10.03
N ARG A 414 -9.65 -50.70 -9.20
CA ARG A 414 -10.13 -52.03 -9.61
C ARG A 414 -11.60 -52.00 -10.00
N ASP A 415 -12.44 -51.34 -9.21
CA ASP A 415 -13.89 -51.25 -9.48
C ASP A 415 -14.19 -50.52 -10.80
N ARG A 416 -13.40 -49.49 -11.14
CA ARG A 416 -13.51 -48.79 -12.44
C ARG A 416 -12.98 -49.59 -13.63
N SER A 417 -12.07 -50.54 -13.39
CA SER A 417 -11.42 -51.33 -14.43
C SER A 417 -12.05 -52.72 -14.58
N ALA A 418 -13.11 -53.03 -13.82
CA ALA A 418 -13.81 -54.29 -13.94
C ALA A 418 -14.51 -54.37 -15.30
N PRO A 419 -14.35 -55.46 -16.07
CA PRO A 419 -14.95 -55.60 -17.38
C PRO A 419 -16.47 -55.54 -17.29
N ASP A 420 -17.10 -54.89 -18.25
CA ASP A 420 -18.54 -54.76 -18.31
C ASP A 420 -19.16 -56.16 -18.45
N ARG A 421 -20.26 -56.42 -17.71
CA ARG A 421 -20.87 -57.76 -17.62
C ARG A 421 -21.39 -58.29 -18.96
N GLY A 422 -21.43 -57.45 -19.99
CA GLY A 422 -21.91 -57.73 -21.34
C GLY A 422 -21.14 -58.83 -22.08
N GLU A 423 -19.83 -58.99 -21.87
CA GLU A 423 -19.02 -59.89 -22.70
C GLU A 423 -19.19 -61.37 -22.38
N ARG A 424 -19.56 -61.70 -21.14
CA ARG A 424 -19.96 -63.07 -20.79
C ARG A 424 -21.22 -63.51 -21.54
N SER A 425 -22.09 -62.57 -21.93
CA SER A 425 -23.29 -62.91 -22.69
C SER A 425 -23.00 -63.38 -24.11
N ALA A 426 -21.94 -62.87 -24.75
CA ALA A 426 -21.56 -63.23 -26.12
C ALA A 426 -21.00 -64.66 -26.19
N PHE A 427 -20.13 -65.03 -25.24
CA PHE A 427 -19.62 -66.41 -25.13
C PHE A 427 -20.76 -67.41 -24.88
N TRP A 428 -21.61 -67.17 -23.88
CA TRP A 428 -22.74 -68.06 -23.59
C TRP A 428 -23.77 -68.08 -24.73
N GLY A 429 -23.95 -66.97 -25.45
CA GLY A 429 -24.76 -66.88 -26.65
C GLY A 429 -24.25 -67.78 -27.77
N CYS A 430 -22.95 -67.71 -28.10
CA CYS A 430 -22.33 -68.57 -29.11
C CYS A 430 -22.38 -70.06 -28.72
N VAL A 431 -22.16 -70.38 -27.44
CA VAL A 431 -22.26 -71.76 -26.93
C VAL A 431 -23.70 -72.29 -27.02
N ALA A 432 -24.69 -71.48 -26.65
CA ALA A 432 -26.10 -71.86 -26.74
C ALA A 432 -26.56 -72.07 -28.21
N VAL A 433 -26.16 -71.17 -29.12
CA VAL A 433 -26.42 -71.29 -30.55
C VAL A 433 -25.75 -72.53 -31.13
N GLY A 434 -24.48 -72.79 -30.78
CA GLY A 434 -23.75 -73.98 -31.20
C GLY A 434 -24.41 -75.29 -30.72
N ALA A 435 -24.84 -75.33 -29.46
CA ALA A 435 -25.54 -76.49 -28.89
C ALA A 435 -26.91 -76.73 -29.57
N GLY A 436 -27.65 -75.66 -29.85
CA GLY A 436 -28.92 -75.74 -30.58
C GLY A 436 -28.75 -76.25 -32.01
N LEU A 437 -27.75 -75.74 -32.74
CA LEU A 437 -27.41 -76.21 -34.09
C LEU A 437 -26.96 -77.67 -34.11
N PHE A 438 -26.24 -78.11 -33.07
CA PHE A 438 -25.79 -79.51 -32.95
C PHE A 438 -26.96 -80.48 -32.74
N LEU A 439 -27.88 -80.13 -31.82
CA LEU A 439 -29.10 -80.91 -31.60
C LEU A 439 -29.97 -80.97 -32.87
N LEU A 440 -30.12 -79.84 -33.57
CA LEU A 440 -30.89 -79.78 -34.82
C LEU A 440 -30.24 -80.59 -35.95
N SER A 441 -28.90 -80.58 -36.03
CA SER A 441 -28.12 -81.39 -36.97
C SER A 441 -28.31 -82.89 -36.72
N LEU A 442 -28.34 -83.30 -35.45
CA LEU A 442 -28.54 -84.69 -35.05
C LEU A 442 -29.94 -85.20 -35.41
N LEU A 443 -30.96 -84.33 -35.29
CA LEU A 443 -32.35 -84.68 -35.55
C LEU A 443 -32.69 -84.76 -37.05
N THR A 444 -32.03 -83.94 -37.88
CA THR A 444 -32.36 -83.78 -39.32
C THR A 444 -31.37 -84.46 -40.27
N MET A 445 -30.22 -84.95 -39.78
CA MET A 445 -29.14 -85.54 -40.59
C MET A 445 -28.66 -84.66 -41.76
N ASN A 446 -28.75 -83.33 -41.64
CA ASN A 446 -28.34 -82.40 -42.68
C ASN A 446 -26.84 -82.04 -42.56
N GLY A 447 -26.06 -82.36 -43.59
CA GLY A 447 -24.61 -82.09 -43.63
C GLY A 447 -24.23 -80.61 -43.54
N VAL A 448 -25.10 -79.67 -43.95
CA VAL A 448 -24.83 -78.22 -43.86
C VAL A 448 -24.81 -77.74 -42.41
N LEU A 449 -25.63 -78.33 -41.54
CA LEU A 449 -25.70 -77.96 -40.12
C LEU A 449 -24.41 -78.33 -39.37
N TRP A 450 -23.71 -79.39 -39.79
CA TRP A 450 -22.40 -79.77 -39.24
C TRP A 450 -21.32 -78.72 -39.50
N PHE A 451 -21.35 -78.03 -40.64
CA PHE A 451 -20.40 -76.94 -40.90
C PHE A 451 -20.71 -75.69 -40.07
N LEU A 452 -22.00 -75.41 -39.82
CA LEU A 452 -22.42 -74.29 -38.97
C LEU A 452 -22.10 -74.51 -37.48
N THR A 453 -22.20 -75.74 -36.98
CA THR A 453 -21.77 -76.07 -35.61
C THR A 453 -20.26 -75.91 -35.44
N LEU A 454 -19.48 -76.33 -36.43
CA LEU A 454 -18.03 -76.12 -36.44
C LEU A 454 -17.68 -74.63 -36.46
N GLY A 455 -18.39 -73.83 -37.27
CA GLY A 455 -18.24 -72.37 -37.29
C GLY A 455 -18.57 -71.72 -35.94
N ALA A 456 -19.63 -72.17 -35.27
CA ALA A 456 -19.98 -71.69 -33.93
C ALA A 456 -18.94 -72.09 -32.88
N ALA A 457 -18.34 -73.28 -32.98
CA ALA A 457 -17.27 -73.72 -32.09
C ALA A 457 -15.98 -72.90 -32.28
N VAL A 458 -15.61 -72.57 -33.52
CA VAL A 458 -14.47 -71.69 -33.83
C VAL A 458 -14.73 -70.27 -33.31
N ALA A 459 -15.94 -69.74 -33.48
CA ALA A 459 -16.33 -68.44 -32.94
C ALA A 459 -16.31 -68.42 -31.40
N ALA A 460 -16.77 -69.49 -30.75
CA ALA A 460 -16.70 -69.65 -29.30
C ALA A 460 -15.23 -69.73 -28.81
N GLY A 461 -14.37 -70.46 -29.52
CA GLY A 461 -12.93 -70.51 -29.24
C GLY A 461 -12.23 -69.16 -29.42
N PHE A 462 -12.58 -68.40 -30.46
CA PHE A 462 -12.04 -67.07 -30.71
C PHE A 462 -12.48 -66.06 -29.64
N THR A 463 -13.76 -66.06 -29.26
CA THR A 463 -14.28 -65.19 -28.18
C THR A 463 -13.69 -65.55 -26.81
N PHE A 464 -13.47 -66.84 -26.53
CA PHE A 464 -12.76 -67.28 -25.32
C PHE A 464 -11.31 -66.80 -25.31
N PHE A 465 -10.57 -66.97 -26.42
CA PHE A 465 -9.17 -66.55 -26.51
C PHE A 465 -9.00 -65.01 -26.51
N ALA A 466 -9.93 -64.28 -27.12
CA ALA A 466 -9.98 -62.83 -27.06
C ALA A 466 -10.25 -62.34 -25.63
N ALA A 467 -11.20 -62.96 -24.92
CA ALA A 467 -11.49 -62.65 -23.52
C ALA A 467 -10.31 -62.98 -22.59
N GLU A 468 -9.54 -64.04 -22.87
CA GLU A 468 -8.35 -64.38 -22.09
C GLU A 468 -7.22 -63.36 -22.32
N ARG A 469 -6.98 -62.93 -23.56
CA ARG A 469 -6.03 -61.84 -23.87
C ARG A 469 -6.42 -60.51 -23.23
N GLU A 470 -7.70 -60.18 -23.27
CA GLU A 470 -8.22 -58.95 -22.69
C GLU A 470 -8.09 -58.96 -21.16
N ARG A 471 -8.22 -60.12 -20.51
CA ARG A 471 -7.89 -60.27 -19.08
C ARG A 471 -6.41 -59.99 -18.80
N ASP A 472 -5.51 -60.55 -19.58
CA ASP A 472 -4.06 -60.31 -19.42
C ASP A 472 -3.71 -58.83 -19.61
N ASP A 473 -4.34 -58.16 -20.58
CA ASP A 473 -4.16 -56.73 -20.86
C ASP A 473 -4.77 -55.86 -19.75
N ILE A 474 -5.95 -56.19 -19.24
CA ILE A 474 -6.58 -55.51 -18.10
C ILE A 474 -5.74 -55.69 -16.83
N GLU A 475 -5.25 -56.90 -16.57
CA GLU A 475 -4.36 -57.15 -15.44
C GLU A 475 -3.04 -56.37 -15.57
N ALA A 476 -2.44 -56.32 -16.75
CA ALA A 476 -1.26 -55.52 -17.02
C ALA A 476 -1.54 -54.02 -16.84
N MET A 477 -2.70 -53.54 -17.27
CA MET A 477 -3.13 -52.16 -17.09
C MET A 477 -3.33 -51.82 -15.60
N ILE A 478 -4.00 -52.67 -14.83
CA ILE A 478 -4.18 -52.51 -13.38
C ILE A 478 -2.83 -52.50 -12.67
N ARG A 479 -1.91 -53.42 -13.01
CA ARG A 479 -0.55 -53.46 -12.45
C ARG A 479 0.25 -52.19 -12.77
N ASN A 480 0.14 -51.68 -13.99
CA ASN A 480 0.82 -50.45 -14.38
C ASN A 480 0.23 -49.21 -13.71
N GLN A 481 -1.10 -49.13 -13.58
CA GLN A 481 -1.77 -48.04 -12.89
C GLN A 481 -1.53 -48.06 -11.38
N SER A 482 -1.49 -49.24 -10.75
CA SER A 482 -1.15 -49.36 -9.33
C SER A 482 0.29 -48.92 -9.05
N ARG A 483 1.25 -49.30 -9.90
CA ARG A 483 2.64 -48.81 -9.81
C ARG A 483 2.72 -47.29 -9.96
N LYS A 484 1.97 -46.71 -10.90
CA LYS A 484 1.90 -45.24 -11.06
C LYS A 484 1.29 -44.56 -9.84
N LEU A 485 0.26 -45.15 -9.22
CA LEU A 485 -0.32 -44.65 -7.98
C LEU A 485 0.70 -44.67 -6.84
N ASP A 486 1.43 -45.78 -6.67
CA ASP A 486 2.46 -45.90 -5.63
C ASP A 486 3.56 -44.84 -5.83
N GLN A 487 4.04 -44.67 -7.08
CA GLN A 487 5.00 -43.60 -7.41
C GLN A 487 4.48 -42.20 -7.10
N GLN A 488 3.19 -41.92 -7.38
CA GLN A 488 2.58 -40.62 -7.10
C GLN A 488 2.40 -40.38 -5.60
N VAL A 489 2.04 -41.41 -4.84
CA VAL A 489 1.92 -41.33 -3.39
C VAL A 489 3.30 -41.12 -2.75
N ASP A 490 4.32 -41.85 -3.21
CA ASP A 490 5.70 -41.68 -2.74
C ASP A 490 6.24 -40.28 -3.05
N GLN A 491 5.98 -39.77 -4.26
CA GLN A 491 6.34 -38.40 -4.63
C GLN A 491 5.65 -37.38 -3.71
N ALA A 492 4.35 -37.54 -3.45
CA ALA A 492 3.62 -36.62 -2.58
C ALA A 492 4.10 -36.68 -1.11
N VAL A 493 4.57 -37.85 -0.64
CA VAL A 493 5.21 -37.99 0.68
C VAL A 493 6.56 -37.26 0.70
N GLN A 494 7.36 -37.39 -0.36
CA GLN A 494 8.64 -36.66 -0.48
C GLN A 494 8.43 -35.15 -0.53
N ASP A 495 7.46 -34.69 -1.32
CA ASP A 495 7.09 -33.28 -1.43
C ASP A 495 6.62 -32.74 -0.06
N TRP A 496 5.78 -33.49 0.66
CA TRP A 496 5.34 -33.11 2.01
C TRP A 496 6.49 -33.03 3.01
N ARG A 497 7.42 -33.99 2.98
CA ARG A 497 8.63 -33.95 3.83
C ARG A 497 9.49 -32.74 3.51
N LYS A 498 9.64 -32.41 2.23
CA LYS A 498 10.39 -31.24 1.77
C LYS A 498 9.75 -29.94 2.26
N VAL A 499 8.43 -29.80 2.13
CA VAL A 499 7.68 -28.64 2.64
C VAL A 499 7.85 -28.50 4.16
N ARG A 500 7.81 -29.62 4.89
CA ARG A 500 8.03 -29.61 6.34
C ARG A 500 9.45 -29.21 6.72
N SER A 501 10.47 -29.75 6.05
CA SER A 501 11.86 -29.35 6.32
C SER A 501 12.11 -27.88 5.97
N GLU A 502 11.58 -27.40 4.85
CA GLU A 502 11.68 -25.99 4.46
C GLU A 502 11.01 -25.08 5.51
N ALA A 503 9.84 -25.47 6.03
CA ALA A 503 9.17 -24.70 7.08
C ALA A 503 9.94 -24.72 8.42
N GLU A 504 10.55 -25.85 8.79
CA GLU A 504 11.41 -25.96 9.97
C GLU A 504 12.66 -25.08 9.82
N GLU A 505 13.29 -25.06 8.64
CA GLU A 505 14.40 -24.17 8.29
C GLU A 505 13.99 -22.69 8.34
N HIS A 506 12.85 -22.33 7.76
CA HIS A 506 12.31 -20.97 7.81
C HIS A 506 11.99 -20.52 9.24
N ALA A 507 11.44 -21.40 10.08
CA ALA A 507 11.20 -21.10 11.49
C ALA A 507 12.52 -20.91 12.27
N ALA A 508 13.55 -21.71 11.98
CA ALA A 508 14.87 -21.54 12.59
C ALA A 508 15.54 -20.23 12.17
N ALA A 509 15.51 -19.89 10.88
CA ALA A 509 15.99 -18.62 10.34
C ALA A 509 15.26 -17.44 10.98
N ALA A 510 13.93 -17.49 11.05
CA ALA A 510 13.11 -16.44 11.67
C ALA A 510 13.46 -16.21 13.16
N ARG A 511 13.79 -17.27 13.92
CA ARG A 511 14.26 -17.09 15.31
C ARG A 511 15.62 -16.41 15.38
N SER A 512 16.54 -16.74 14.47
CA SER A 512 17.84 -16.08 14.37
C SER A 512 17.68 -14.60 14.01
N ASP A 513 16.83 -14.29 13.03
CA ASP A 513 16.55 -12.92 12.60
C ASP A 513 15.93 -12.09 13.72
N LEU A 514 14.98 -12.65 14.49
CA LEU A 514 14.39 -11.97 15.65
C LEU A 514 15.44 -11.67 16.72
N ALA A 515 16.35 -12.61 17.01
CA ALA A 515 17.43 -12.40 17.97
C ALA A 515 18.39 -11.28 17.52
N GLU A 516 18.68 -11.20 16.22
CA GLU A 516 19.48 -10.13 15.65
C GLU A 516 18.76 -8.77 15.71
N VAL A 517 17.46 -8.72 15.41
CA VAL A 517 16.65 -7.50 15.57
C VAL A 517 16.65 -7.02 17.03
N HIS A 518 16.50 -7.92 18.00
CA HIS A 518 16.62 -7.56 19.42
C HIS A 518 17.98 -6.95 19.75
N LYS A 519 19.07 -7.55 19.25
CA LYS A 519 20.44 -7.06 19.46
C LYS A 519 20.67 -5.68 18.82
N LEU A 520 20.16 -5.46 17.61
CA LEU A 520 20.33 -4.18 16.91
C LEU A 520 19.54 -3.05 17.56
N LEU A 521 18.38 -3.36 18.14
CA LEU A 521 17.55 -2.35 18.81
C LEU A 521 17.95 -2.12 20.27
N ASN A 522 18.47 -3.14 20.98
CA ASN A 522 19.12 -3.06 22.30
C ASN A 522 20.64 -3.27 22.15
N PRO A 523 21.39 -2.29 21.62
CA PRO A 523 22.85 -2.40 21.54
C PRO A 523 23.50 -2.54 22.93
#